data_AF-A0A5S4EZI0-F1
#
_entry.id   AF-A0A5S4EZI0-F1
#
_cell.length_a   1.000
_cell.length_b   1.000
_cell.length_c   1.000
_cell.angle_alpha   90.00
_cell.angle_beta   90.00
_cell.angle_gamma   90.00
#
_symmetry.space_group_name_H-M   'P 1'
#
loop_
_entity.id
_entity.type
_entity.pdbx_description
1 polymer ?
#
loop_
_entity_poly.entity_id
_entity_poly.type
_entity_poly.pdbx_seq_one_letter_code
_entity_poly.pdbx_strand_id
1 'polypeptide(L)'
;MTVSNPWLGRIFGYWGSFTVEYVDVGQLLAGSQTDAELAPATTAGLNLWIGEVEQALGRVPARSPLAEFVDVPGLAKAVAAAFVGLELYKGVDAEGADQALNALEELAVLVTAVEDMGPLVRRAVRTRLRRRHS
;
A
#
# COMPACT_ATOMS: atom_id res chain seq x y z
N MET A 1 -10.39 -0.09 -24.38
CA MET A 1 -9.63 -1.33 -24.13
C MET A 1 -9.93 -1.73 -22.69
N THR A 2 -10.61 -2.85 -22.47
CA THR A 2 -11.07 -3.26 -21.13
C THR A 2 -9.89 -3.87 -20.38
N VAL A 3 -9.35 -3.16 -19.38
CA VAL A 3 -8.32 -3.73 -18.50
C VAL A 3 -9.03 -4.26 -17.26
N SER A 4 -9.17 -5.59 -17.19
CA SER A 4 -9.50 -6.28 -15.96
C SER A 4 -8.22 -6.41 -15.14
N ASN A 5 -8.07 -5.66 -14.05
CA ASN A 5 -6.95 -5.84 -13.11
C ASN A 5 -7.35 -6.87 -12.04
N PRO A 6 -6.88 -8.13 -12.11
CA PRO A 6 -7.34 -9.22 -11.24
C PRO A 6 -6.94 -9.03 -9.77
N TRP A 7 -6.00 -8.11 -9.49
CA TRP A 7 -5.48 -7.88 -8.15
C TRP A 7 -6.38 -6.95 -7.31
N LEU A 8 -7.02 -5.95 -7.95
CA LEU A 8 -7.98 -5.06 -7.28
C LEU A 8 -9.22 -5.82 -6.76
N GLY A 9 -9.68 -6.82 -7.53
CA GLY A 9 -10.76 -7.71 -7.09
C GLY A 9 -10.37 -8.59 -5.90
N ARG A 10 -9.07 -8.90 -5.74
CA ARG A 10 -8.55 -9.75 -4.65
C ARG A 10 -8.42 -8.99 -3.33
N ILE A 11 -8.13 -7.68 -3.38
CA ILE A 11 -7.94 -6.83 -2.19
C ILE A 11 -9.23 -6.16 -1.75
N PHE A 12 -10.02 -5.66 -2.71
CA PHE A 12 -11.18 -4.81 -2.42
C PHE A 12 -12.54 -5.49 -2.70
N GLY A 13 -12.54 -6.73 -3.20
CA GLY A 13 -13.77 -7.51 -3.44
C GLY A 13 -14.67 -6.96 -4.55
N TYR A 14 -14.15 -6.08 -5.42
CA TYR A 14 -14.92 -5.38 -6.45
C TYR A 14 -14.57 -5.87 -7.87
N TRP A 15 -15.58 -6.26 -8.65
CA TRP A 15 -15.46 -6.76 -10.03
C TRP A 15 -16.18 -5.84 -11.04
N GLY A 16 -15.89 -4.55 -11.00
CA GLY A 16 -16.48 -3.56 -11.92
C GLY A 16 -15.59 -3.27 -13.13
N SER A 17 -16.18 -3.10 -14.32
CA SER A 17 -15.50 -2.60 -15.52
C SER A 17 -15.76 -1.09 -15.65
N PHE A 18 -14.69 -0.28 -15.73
CA PHE A 18 -14.80 1.16 -15.93
C PHE A 18 -14.46 1.49 -17.39
N THR A 19 -15.35 2.23 -18.05
CA THR A 19 -15.07 2.89 -19.34
C THR A 19 -15.01 4.39 -19.09
N VAL A 20 -13.81 4.88 -18.77
CA VAL A 20 -13.44 6.29 -18.87
C VAL A 20 -12.22 6.31 -19.79
N GLU A 21 -12.05 7.34 -20.63
CA GLU A 21 -10.74 7.59 -21.26
C GLU A 21 -9.71 7.61 -20.12
N TYR A 22 -8.95 6.53 -19.98
CA TYR A 22 -8.12 6.30 -18.80
C TYR A 22 -6.95 7.29 -18.82
N VAL A 23 -7.04 8.33 -18.00
CA VAL A 23 -5.82 9.01 -17.55
C VAL A 23 -5.16 8.09 -16.55
N ASP A 24 -3.98 7.57 -16.91
CA ASP A 24 -3.12 6.84 -15.99
C ASP A 24 -2.81 7.75 -14.79
N VAL A 25 -2.88 7.22 -13.57
CA VAL A 25 -2.52 7.96 -12.35
C VAL A 25 -1.10 8.54 -12.48
N GLY A 26 -0.20 7.86 -13.18
CA GLY A 26 1.11 8.35 -13.55
C GLY A 26 1.08 9.62 -14.41
N GLN A 27 0.20 9.68 -15.41
CA GLN A 27 0.01 10.85 -16.26
C GLN A 27 -0.65 12.00 -15.49
N LEU A 28 -1.63 11.70 -14.63
CA LEU A 28 -2.26 12.69 -13.75
C LEU A 28 -1.23 13.32 -12.80
N LEU A 29 -0.40 12.48 -12.18
CA LEU A 29 0.69 12.92 -11.29
C LEU A 29 1.72 13.75 -12.04
N ALA A 30 2.15 13.32 -13.22
CA ALA A 30 3.08 14.07 -14.06
C ALA A 30 2.52 15.45 -14.44
N GLY A 31 1.27 15.53 -14.88
CA GLY A 31 0.60 16.80 -15.22
C GLY A 31 0.41 17.73 -14.02
N SER A 32 0.11 17.16 -12.85
CA SER A 32 -0.06 17.93 -11.61
C SER A 32 1.22 18.60 -11.12
N GLN A 33 2.41 18.11 -11.49
CA GLN A 33 3.68 18.71 -11.07
C GLN A 33 3.90 20.10 -11.68
N THR A 34 3.30 20.36 -12.85
CA THR A 34 3.51 21.60 -13.61
C THR A 34 2.31 22.55 -13.58
N ASP A 35 1.20 22.15 -12.95
CA ASP A 35 -0.05 22.91 -12.94
C ASP A 35 -0.54 23.14 -11.49
N ALA A 36 -0.60 24.42 -11.11
CA ALA A 36 -0.92 24.86 -9.76
C ALA A 36 -2.39 24.66 -9.36
N GLU A 37 -3.30 24.49 -10.32
CA GLU A 37 -4.72 24.18 -10.06
C GLU A 37 -4.97 22.67 -10.02
N LEU A 38 -4.23 21.89 -10.82
CA LEU A 38 -4.31 20.43 -10.83
C LEU A 38 -3.66 19.78 -9.60
N ALA A 39 -2.59 20.36 -9.04
CA ALA A 39 -1.91 19.80 -7.87
C ALA A 39 -2.82 19.65 -6.63
N PRO A 40 -3.60 20.66 -6.20
CA PRO A 40 -4.54 20.51 -5.09
C PRO A 40 -5.63 19.46 -5.35
N ALA A 41 -6.19 19.43 -6.57
CA ALA A 41 -7.23 18.48 -6.93
C ALA A 41 -6.72 17.02 -6.93
N THR A 42 -5.51 16.81 -7.48
CA THR A 42 -4.84 15.50 -7.49
C THR A 42 -4.52 15.05 -6.06
N THR A 43 -4.02 15.97 -5.22
CA THR A 43 -3.75 15.70 -3.80
C THR A 43 -5.03 15.31 -3.05
N ALA A 44 -6.13 16.04 -3.26
CA ALA A 44 -7.41 15.73 -2.65
C ALA A 44 -7.91 14.33 -3.05
N GLY A 45 -7.83 13.98 -4.33
CA GLY A 45 -8.19 12.65 -4.83
C GLY A 45 -7.34 11.53 -4.20
N LEU A 46 -6.02 11.72 -4.14
CA LEU A 46 -5.11 10.76 -3.50
C LEU A 46 -5.44 10.58 -2.01
N ASN A 47 -5.75 11.66 -1.29
CA ASN A 47 -6.08 11.60 0.13
C ASN A 47 -7.38 10.82 0.40
N LEU A 48 -8.37 10.88 -0.51
CA LEU A 48 -9.58 10.06 -0.40
C LEU A 48 -9.23 8.56 -0.47
N TRP A 49 -8.42 8.17 -1.45
CA TRP A 49 -7.99 6.78 -1.60
C TRP A 49 -7.09 6.32 -0.44
N ILE A 50 -6.14 7.16 0.00
CA ILE A 50 -5.29 6.88 1.16
C ILE A 50 -6.14 6.66 2.42
N GLY A 51 -7.20 7.45 2.61
CA GLY A 51 -8.13 7.28 3.73
C GLY A 51 -8.82 5.91 3.74
N GLU A 52 -9.18 5.37 2.57
CA GLU A 52 -9.75 4.01 2.45
C GLU A 52 -8.70 2.93 2.76
N VAL A 53 -7.46 3.11 2.28
CA VAL A 53 -6.34 2.22 2.61
C VAL A 53 -6.06 2.25 4.12
N GLU A 54 -6.06 3.42 4.73
CA GLU A 54 -5.86 3.59 6.18
C GLU A 54 -6.95 2.86 6.98
N GLN A 55 -8.21 2.99 6.59
CA GLN A 55 -9.30 2.25 7.23
C GLN A 55 -9.14 0.73 7.12
N ALA A 56 -8.73 0.23 5.95
CA ALA A 56 -8.46 -1.20 5.75
C ALA A 56 -7.27 -1.65 6.62
N LEU A 57 -6.18 -0.89 6.62
CA LEU A 57 -5.01 -1.11 7.45
C LEU A 57 -5.27 -0.93 8.93
N GLY A 58 -6.32 -0.22 9.36
CA GLY A 58 -6.71 -0.15 10.77
C GLY A 58 -7.33 -1.45 11.28
N ARG A 59 -7.92 -2.26 10.39
CA ARG A 59 -8.63 -3.50 10.75
C ARG A 59 -7.70 -4.69 10.93
N VAL A 60 -6.54 -4.70 10.26
CA VAL A 60 -5.58 -5.82 10.26
C VAL A 60 -4.75 -5.89 11.56
N PRO A 61 -4.15 -4.79 12.07
CA PRO A 61 -3.33 -4.77 13.27
C PRO A 61 -4.15 -4.82 14.56
N ALA A 62 -5.46 -4.60 14.54
CA ALA A 62 -6.26 -4.52 15.77
C ALA A 62 -6.16 -5.78 16.67
N ARG A 63 -5.65 -6.89 16.14
CA ARG A 63 -5.35 -8.14 16.87
C ARG A 63 -3.87 -8.50 16.92
N SER A 64 -3.00 -7.69 16.32
CA SER A 64 -1.56 -7.92 16.24
C SER A 64 -0.81 -7.32 17.44
N PRO A 65 0.11 -8.05 18.08
CA PRO A 65 1.03 -7.51 19.08
C PRO A 65 1.95 -6.41 18.56
N LEU A 66 2.07 -6.25 17.24
CA LEU A 66 2.94 -5.24 16.61
C LEU A 66 2.23 -3.91 16.37
N ALA A 67 0.91 -3.85 16.56
CA ALA A 67 0.09 -2.67 16.24
C ALA A 67 0.56 -1.38 16.93
N GLU A 68 1.09 -1.48 18.16
CA GLU A 68 1.59 -0.31 18.90
C GLU A 68 2.86 0.31 18.28
N PHE A 69 3.53 -0.39 17.36
CA PHE A 69 4.75 0.07 16.69
C PHE A 69 4.52 0.53 15.24
N VAL A 70 3.28 0.42 14.75
CA VAL A 70 2.94 0.74 13.36
C VAL A 70 2.25 2.09 13.31
N ASP A 71 2.86 3.06 12.62
CA ASP A 71 2.20 4.29 12.20
C ASP A 71 1.26 3.97 11.03
N VAL A 72 0.00 3.64 11.35
CA VAL A 72 -1.01 3.23 10.36
C VAL A 72 -1.25 4.33 9.29
N PRO A 73 -1.41 5.62 9.63
CA PRO A 73 -1.48 6.69 8.64
C PRO A 73 -0.25 6.78 7.73
N GLY A 74 0.95 6.68 8.30
CA GLY A 74 2.20 6.66 7.52
C GLY A 74 2.31 5.45 6.60
N LEU A 75 1.91 4.28 7.07
CA LEU A 75 1.88 3.05 6.29
C LEU A 75 0.87 3.12 5.14
N ALA A 76 -0.31 3.72 5.36
CA ALA A 76 -1.30 3.92 4.29
C ALA A 76 -0.76 4.77 3.14
N LYS A 77 -0.03 5.85 3.47
CA LYS A 77 0.67 6.67 2.46
C LYS A 77 1.77 5.90 1.74
N ALA A 78 2.56 5.11 2.47
CA ALA A 78 3.63 4.30 1.88
C ALA A 78 3.08 3.24 0.91
N VAL A 79 1.99 2.55 1.29
CA VAL A 79 1.30 1.57 0.43
C VAL A 79 0.73 2.25 -0.82
N ALA A 80 0.08 3.39 -0.66
CA ALA A 80 -0.45 4.16 -1.79
C ALA A 80 0.66 4.61 -2.76
N ALA A 81 1.77 5.12 -2.24
CA ALA A 81 2.93 5.50 -3.05
C ALA A 81 3.60 4.31 -3.75
N ALA A 82 3.73 3.17 -3.06
CA ALA A 82 4.28 1.95 -3.64
C ALA A 82 3.42 1.45 -4.81
N PHE A 83 2.09 1.45 -4.66
CA PHE A 83 1.18 1.06 -5.74
C PHE A 83 1.32 1.97 -6.97
N VAL A 84 1.33 3.29 -6.78
CA VAL A 84 1.57 4.26 -7.86
C VAL A 84 2.92 4.00 -8.53
N GLY A 85 3.98 3.78 -7.75
CA GLY A 85 5.31 3.49 -8.28
C GLY A 85 5.37 2.17 -9.06
N LEU A 86 4.63 1.15 -8.62
CA LEU A 86 4.57 -0.15 -9.27
C LEU A 86 3.79 -0.10 -10.59
N GLU A 87 2.67 0.62 -10.65
CA GLU A 87 1.93 0.81 -11.90
C GLU A 87 2.77 1.58 -12.93
N LEU A 88 3.47 2.62 -12.48
CA LEU A 88 4.45 3.35 -13.31
C LEU A 88 5.60 2.45 -13.79
N TYR A 89 6.16 1.64 -12.89
CA TYR A 89 7.29 0.77 -13.20
C TYR A 89 6.88 -0.35 -14.17
N LYS A 90 5.68 -0.92 -14.00
CA LYS A 90 5.13 -1.97 -14.87
C LYS A 90 5.00 -1.54 -16.33
N GLY A 91 4.76 -0.24 -16.57
CA GLY A 91 4.75 0.35 -17.91
C GLY A 91 6.11 0.31 -18.61
N VAL A 92 7.21 0.14 -17.85
CA VAL A 92 8.60 0.10 -18.34
C VAL A 92 9.19 -1.31 -18.25
N ASP A 93 8.93 -2.02 -17.15
CA ASP A 93 9.46 -3.35 -16.82
C ASP A 93 8.41 -4.11 -15.99
N ALA A 94 7.57 -4.86 -16.69
CA ALA A 94 6.50 -5.62 -16.05
C ALA A 94 7.02 -6.75 -15.16
N GLU A 95 8.13 -7.40 -15.54
CA GLU A 95 8.73 -8.49 -14.76
C GLU A 95 9.35 -7.96 -13.46
N GLY A 96 10.05 -6.82 -13.54
CA GLY A 96 10.57 -6.15 -12.34
C GLY A 96 9.48 -5.68 -11.39
N ALA A 97 8.34 -5.19 -11.92
CA ALA A 97 7.18 -4.82 -11.10
C ALA A 97 6.56 -6.04 -10.39
N ASP A 98 6.43 -7.17 -11.09
CA ASP A 98 5.95 -8.43 -10.51
C ASP A 98 6.94 -8.97 -9.46
N GLN A 99 8.25 -8.87 -9.69
CA GLN A 99 9.27 -9.24 -8.71
C GLN A 99 9.20 -8.37 -7.45
N ALA A 100 9.01 -7.06 -7.59
CA ALA A 100 8.86 -6.14 -6.47
C ALA A 100 7.60 -6.44 -5.64
N LEU A 101 6.48 -6.79 -6.31
CA LEU A 101 5.27 -7.25 -5.64
C LEU A 101 5.51 -8.55 -4.86
N ASN A 102 6.17 -9.53 -5.46
CA ASN A 102 6.48 -10.79 -4.79
C ASN A 102 7.34 -10.58 -3.53
N ALA A 103 8.32 -9.67 -3.57
CA ALA A 103 9.12 -9.32 -2.40
C ALA A 103 8.30 -8.70 -1.26
N LEU A 104 7.24 -7.94 -1.56
CA LEU A 104 6.31 -7.42 -0.57
C LEU A 104 5.45 -8.55 0.05
N GLU A 105 5.06 -9.55 -0.74
CA GLU A 105 4.37 -10.74 -0.22
C GLU A 105 5.26 -11.56 0.72
N GLU A 106 6.55 -11.72 0.39
CA GLU A 106 7.51 -12.39 1.27
C GLU A 106 7.68 -11.67 2.62
N LEU A 107 7.67 -10.33 2.62
CA LEU A 107 7.68 -9.54 3.86
C LEU A 107 6.43 -9.78 4.71
N ALA A 108 5.26 -9.89 4.09
CA ALA A 108 4.03 -10.22 4.81
C ALA A 108 4.12 -11.59 5.47
N VAL A 109 4.64 -12.60 4.76
CA VAL A 109 4.87 -13.94 5.31
C VAL A 109 5.83 -13.89 6.49
N LEU A 110 6.91 -13.10 6.41
CA LEU A 110 7.85 -12.94 7.52
C LEU A 110 7.19 -12.33 8.76
N VAL A 111 6.35 -11.30 8.57
CA VAL A 111 5.59 -10.68 9.66
C VAL A 111 4.65 -11.70 10.30
N THR A 112 3.90 -12.47 9.52
CA THR A 112 3.03 -13.54 10.03
C THR A 112 3.84 -14.61 10.76
N ALA A 113 5.00 -15.02 10.26
CA ALA A 113 5.86 -15.98 10.94
C ALA A 113 6.32 -15.46 12.31
N VAL A 114 6.63 -14.17 12.45
CA VAL A 114 6.95 -13.52 13.74
C VAL A 114 5.72 -13.47 14.66
N GLU A 115 4.55 -13.20 14.10
CA GLU A 115 3.29 -13.27 14.83
C GLU A 115 3.03 -14.69 15.32
N ASP A 116 3.28 -15.74 14.56
CA ASP A 116 3.02 -17.13 14.99
C ASP A 116 4.01 -17.65 16.04
N MET A 117 5.08 -16.91 16.35
CA MET A 117 6.04 -17.32 17.37
C MET A 117 5.44 -17.34 18.78
N GLY A 118 5.95 -18.25 19.62
CA GLY A 118 5.55 -18.36 21.02
C GLY A 118 5.82 -17.08 21.85
N PRO A 119 5.14 -16.92 23.00
CA PRO A 119 5.11 -15.66 23.76
C PRO A 119 6.47 -15.14 24.23
N LEU A 120 7.46 -16.03 24.43
CA LEU A 120 8.83 -15.65 24.79
C LEU A 120 9.56 -14.90 23.67
N VAL A 121 9.46 -15.40 22.44
CA VAL A 121 10.13 -14.77 21.28
C VAL A 121 9.47 -13.43 20.95
N ARG A 122 8.14 -13.37 20.99
CA ARG A 122 7.40 -12.10 20.85
C ARG A 122 7.83 -11.06 21.89
N ARG A 123 8.01 -11.46 23.15
CA ARG A 123 8.45 -10.55 24.22
C ARG A 123 9.86 -10.00 23.95
N ALA A 124 10.78 -10.85 23.48
CA ALA A 124 12.13 -10.42 23.10
C ALA A 124 12.12 -9.42 21.94
N VAL A 125 11.33 -9.67 20.90
CA VAL A 125 11.14 -8.75 19.76
C VAL A 125 10.58 -7.40 20.25
N ARG A 126 9.51 -7.43 21.06
CA ARG A 126 8.87 -6.23 21.61
C ARG A 126 9.83 -5.39 22.45
N THR A 127 10.60 -6.02 23.34
CA THR A 127 11.62 -5.33 24.15
C THR A 127 12.67 -4.67 23.28
N ARG A 128 13.08 -5.30 22.18
CA ARG A 128 14.08 -4.76 21.26
C ARG A 128 13.53 -3.60 20.42
N LEU A 129 12.28 -3.67 19.96
CA LEU A 129 11.61 -2.58 19.23
C LEU A 129 11.40 -1.35 20.13
N ARG A 130 10.94 -1.52 21.37
CA ARG A 130 10.79 -0.39 22.33
C ARG A 130 12.10 0.36 22.58
N ARG A 131 13.24 -0.34 22.57
CA ARG A 131 14.56 0.30 22.72
C ARG A 131 15.00 1.11 21.51
N ARG A 132 14.45 0.86 20.32
CA ARG A 132 14.76 1.61 19.09
C ARG A 132 13.80 2.79 18.85
N HIS A 133 12.58 2.71 19.39
CA HIS A 133 11.58 3.78 19.32
C HIS A 133 11.65 4.77 20.50
N SER A 134 12.54 4.54 21.47
CA SER A 134 12.89 5.48 22.55
C SER A 134 14.12 6.28 22.17
#